data_AF-A0A351XKJ1-F1
#
_entry.id   AF-A0A351XKJ1-F1
#
_cell.length_a   1.000
_cell.length_b   1.000
_cell.length_c   1.000
_cell.angle_alpha   90.00
_cell.angle_beta   90.00
_cell.angle_gamma   90.00
#
_symmetry.space_group_name_H-M   'P 1'
#
loop_
_entity.id
_entity.type
_entity.pdbx_description
1 polymer ?
#
loop_
_entity_poly.entity_id
_entity_poly.type
_entity_poly.pdbx_seq_one_letter_code
_entity_poly.pdbx_strand_id
1 'polypeptide(L)'
;DDKYSALLPKKEVFEKYHINQPVYARVAQVLEDGRLTLSVKKKIPEQMNEDAELILNCLKNAGGFLPFNDKSAPDAIKGRFHMSKNAFKRATGNLLKKHLITIENDGIHLL
;
A
#
# COMPACT_ATOMS: atom_id res chain seq x y z
N ASP A 1 31.84 -7.74 -8.78
CA ASP A 1 32.52 -7.62 -7.48
C ASP A 1 31.64 -8.13 -6.34
N ASP A 2 31.46 -9.44 -6.24
CA ASP A 2 30.67 -10.14 -5.21
C ASP A 2 31.30 -10.00 -3.80
N LYS A 3 31.39 -8.76 -3.32
CA LYS A 3 32.17 -8.33 -2.15
C LYS A 3 31.43 -8.50 -0.83
N TYR A 4 30.14 -8.81 -0.86
CA TYR A 4 29.30 -8.88 0.34
C TYR A 4 28.56 -10.21 0.41
N SER A 5 28.65 -10.86 1.57
CA SER A 5 27.86 -12.05 1.87
C SER A 5 26.56 -11.64 2.54
N ALA A 6 25.45 -12.15 2.01
CA ALA A 6 24.13 -11.79 2.47
C ALA A 6 23.22 -13.03 2.57
N LEU A 7 22.40 -13.07 3.61
CA LEU A 7 21.46 -14.16 3.87
C LEU A 7 20.06 -13.73 3.44
N LEU A 8 19.38 -14.56 2.65
CA LEU A 8 17.93 -14.45 2.44
C LEU A 8 17.21 -15.34 3.47
N PRO A 9 16.59 -14.78 4.52
CA PRO A 9 15.94 -15.58 5.54
C PRO A 9 14.78 -16.39 4.95
N LYS A 10 14.56 -17.63 5.42
CA LYS A 10 13.47 -18.49 4.93
C LYS A 10 12.08 -17.84 5.03
N LYS A 11 11.87 -16.99 6.03
CA LYS A 11 10.64 -16.18 6.22
C LYS A 11 10.42 -15.08 5.16
N GLU A 12 11.46 -14.76 4.40
CA GLU A 12 11.42 -13.79 3.29
C GLU A 12 11.26 -14.48 1.92
N VAL A 13 11.31 -15.82 1.86
CA VAL A 13 11.23 -16.63 0.64
C VAL A 13 9.80 -17.11 0.41
N PHE A 14 9.18 -16.69 -0.70
CA PHE A 14 7.79 -17.04 -1.07
C PHE A 14 7.69 -17.82 -2.39
N GLU A 15 8.79 -17.97 -3.11
CA GLU A 15 8.91 -18.77 -4.32
C GLU A 15 10.11 -19.71 -4.21
N LYS A 16 10.15 -20.74 -5.07
CA LYS A 16 11.30 -21.63 -5.13
C LYS A 16 12.42 -20.93 -5.89
N TYR A 17 13.56 -20.76 -5.22
CA TYR A 17 14.78 -20.28 -5.85
C TYR A 17 15.69 -21.45 -6.20
N HIS A 18 16.38 -21.32 -7.33
CA HIS A 18 17.38 -22.28 -7.78
C HIS A 18 18.80 -21.75 -7.57
N ILE A 19 19.76 -22.65 -7.44
CA ILE A 19 21.18 -22.30 -7.35
C ILE A 19 21.56 -21.53 -8.64
N ASN A 20 22.35 -20.46 -8.48
CA ASN A 20 22.76 -19.53 -9.55
C ASN A 20 21.62 -18.71 -10.19
N GLN A 21 20.43 -18.69 -9.60
CA GLN A 21 19.37 -17.78 -10.04
C GLN A 21 19.69 -16.35 -9.56
N PRO A 22 19.77 -15.35 -10.46
CA PRO A 22 19.86 -13.95 -10.06
C PRO A 22 18.55 -13.51 -9.40
N VAL A 23 18.65 -12.86 -8.26
CA VAL A 23 17.51 -12.38 -7.49
C VAL A 23 17.65 -10.89 -7.18
N TYR A 24 16.57 -10.14 -7.37
CA TYR A 24 16.49 -8.75 -6.95
C TYR A 24 15.99 -8.72 -5.50
N ALA A 25 16.84 -8.25 -4.60
CA ALA A 25 16.53 -8.17 -3.17
C ALA A 25 17.01 -6.83 -2.60
N ARG A 26 16.34 -6.36 -1.55
CA ARG A 26 16.77 -5.17 -0.78
C ARG A 26 17.48 -5.60 0.49
N VAL A 27 18.38 -4.76 0.99
CA VAL A 27 18.97 -4.92 2.32
C VAL A 27 17.87 -4.70 3.36
N ALA A 28 17.60 -5.72 4.17
CA ALA A 28 16.61 -5.69 5.23
C ALA A 28 17.21 -5.24 6.56
N GLN A 29 18.43 -5.70 6.88
CA GLN A 29 19.17 -5.35 8.09
C GLN A 29 20.66 -5.56 7.87
N VAL A 30 21.47 -4.71 8.52
CA VAL A 30 22.91 -4.92 8.73
C VAL A 30 23.11 -5.48 10.13
N LEU A 31 23.75 -6.63 10.24
CA LEU A 31 24.09 -7.27 11.52
C LEU A 31 25.34 -6.62 12.11
N GLU A 32 25.52 -6.76 13.43
CA GLU A 32 26.65 -6.15 14.17
C GLU A 32 28.03 -6.63 13.68
N ASP A 33 28.09 -7.82 13.07
CA ASP A 33 29.29 -8.39 12.47
C ASP A 33 29.51 -8.01 10.99
N GLY A 34 28.69 -7.09 10.46
CA GLY A 34 28.78 -6.61 9.08
C GLY A 34 28.08 -7.49 8.05
N ARG A 35 27.46 -8.62 8.44
CA ARG A 35 26.67 -9.45 7.52
C ARG A 35 25.33 -8.79 7.20
N LEU A 36 24.83 -9.05 5.99
CA LEU A 36 23.57 -8.47 5.52
C LEU A 36 22.46 -9.52 5.52
N THR A 37 21.25 -9.10 5.87
CA THR A 37 20.05 -9.87 5.55
C THR A 37 19.30 -9.21 4.41
N LEU A 38 18.77 -10.01 3.51
CA LEU A 38 18.06 -9.56 2.32
C LEU A 38 16.56 -9.86 2.44
N SER A 39 15.76 -9.06 1.74
CA SER A 39 14.33 -9.31 1.55
C SER A 39 14.03 -9.29 0.05
N VAL A 40 13.53 -10.41 -0.45
CA VAL A 40 13.01 -10.56 -1.83
C VAL A 40 11.51 -10.32 -1.89
N LYS A 41 10.87 -10.03 -0.75
CA LYS A 41 9.52 -9.49 -0.77
C LYS A 41 9.58 -8.22 -1.61
N LYS A 42 9.02 -8.26 -2.82
CA LYS A 42 8.34 -7.07 -3.36
C LYS A 42 7.50 -6.57 -2.19
N LYS A 43 7.65 -5.30 -1.81
CA LYS A 43 6.79 -4.63 -0.82
C LYS A 43 5.42 -5.25 -1.08
N ILE A 44 4.90 -6.11 -0.16
CA ILE A 44 3.60 -6.74 -0.39
C ILE A 44 2.75 -5.56 -0.79
N PRO A 45 2.17 -5.51 -2.01
CA PRO A 45 1.28 -4.40 -2.31
C PRO A 45 0.26 -4.56 -1.22
N GLU A 46 0.33 -3.69 -0.20
CA GLU A 46 -0.46 -3.80 1.02
C GLU A 46 -1.84 -4.07 0.51
N GLN A 47 -2.31 -5.31 0.67
CA GLN A 47 -3.42 -5.82 -0.11
C GLN A 47 -4.52 -4.82 0.11
N MET A 48 -4.80 -4.05 -0.94
CA MET A 48 -5.49 -2.80 -0.74
C MET A 48 -6.88 -3.23 -0.39
N ASN A 49 -7.33 -2.83 0.80
CA ASN A 49 -8.63 -3.26 1.29
C ASN A 49 -9.66 -2.95 0.19
N GLU A 50 -10.58 -3.87 -0.11
CA GLU A 50 -11.48 -3.75 -1.28
C GLU A 50 -12.20 -2.38 -1.29
N ASP A 51 -12.55 -1.87 -0.10
CA ASP A 51 -13.09 -0.52 0.10
C ASP A 51 -12.18 0.61 -0.43
N ALA A 52 -10.87 0.50 -0.21
CA ALA A 52 -9.88 1.50 -0.66
C ALA A 52 -9.67 1.43 -2.18
N GLU A 53 -9.70 0.24 -2.77
CA GLU A 53 -9.72 0.09 -4.24
C GLU A 53 -10.96 0.73 -4.85
N LEU A 54 -12.12 0.49 -4.26
CA LEU A 54 -13.38 1.06 -4.73
C LEU A 54 -13.35 2.59 -4.71
N ILE A 55 -12.91 3.20 -3.60
CA ILE A 55 -12.78 4.67 -3.49
C ILE A 55 -11.79 5.21 -4.52
N LEU A 56 -10.62 4.57 -4.68
CA LEU A 56 -9.61 5.02 -5.63
C LEU A 56 -10.13 4.97 -7.07
N ASN A 57 -10.84 3.91 -7.44
CA ASN A 57 -11.45 3.78 -8.76
C ASN A 57 -12.55 4.83 -8.97
N CYS A 58 -13.38 5.09 -7.97
CA CYS A 58 -14.36 6.18 -8.02
C CYS A 58 -13.68 7.54 -8.23
N LEU A 59 -12.55 7.80 -7.56
CA LEU A 59 -11.79 9.04 -7.73
C LEU A 59 -11.27 9.18 -9.15
N LYS A 60 -10.64 8.13 -9.68
CA LYS A 60 -10.12 8.10 -11.06
C LYS A 60 -11.23 8.35 -12.09
N ASN A 61 -12.38 7.69 -11.91
CA ASN A 61 -13.54 7.85 -12.79
C ASN A 61 -14.19 9.23 -12.68
N ALA A 62 -14.04 9.91 -11.53
CA ALA A 62 -14.54 11.27 -11.30
C ALA A 62 -13.55 12.36 -11.70
N GLY A 63 -12.46 12.03 -12.41
CA GLY A 63 -11.46 13.00 -12.84
C GLY A 63 -10.48 13.43 -11.74
N GLY A 64 -10.33 12.62 -10.69
CA GLY A 64 -9.37 12.86 -9.61
C GLY A 64 -9.91 13.67 -8.43
N PHE A 65 -11.22 13.97 -8.40
CA PHE A 65 -11.83 14.71 -7.29
C PHE A 65 -13.16 14.08 -6.88
N LEU A 66 -13.38 13.99 -5.57
CA LEU A 66 -14.67 13.61 -4.98
C LEU A 66 -15.06 14.63 -3.90
N PRO A 67 -16.28 15.20 -3.94
CA PRO A 67 -16.76 16.16 -2.95
C PRO A 67 -17.20 15.48 -1.66
N PHE A 68 -16.36 14.58 -1.13
CA PHE A 68 -16.58 13.85 0.11
C PHE A 68 -15.44 14.17 1.08
N ASN A 69 -15.78 14.45 2.33
CA ASN A 69 -14.82 14.75 3.40
C ASN A 69 -15.35 14.18 4.71
N ASP A 70 -14.71 14.47 5.85
CA ASP A 70 -15.16 13.95 7.16
C ASP A 70 -16.56 14.46 7.57
N LYS A 71 -16.98 15.60 7.00
CA LYS A 71 -18.31 16.20 7.24
C LYS A 71 -19.40 15.56 6.38
N SER A 72 -19.06 14.71 5.42
CA SER A 72 -20.06 14.03 4.60
C SER A 72 -21.02 13.19 5.45
N ALA A 73 -22.30 13.29 5.10
CA ALA A 73 -23.37 12.56 5.78
C ALA A 73 -23.18 11.03 5.57
N PRO A 74 -23.44 10.20 6.60
CA PRO A 74 -23.35 8.74 6.46
C PRO A 74 -24.19 8.19 5.31
N ASP A 75 -25.38 8.74 5.07
CA ASP A 75 -26.28 8.30 4.00
C ASP A 75 -25.72 8.61 2.61
N ALA A 76 -25.04 9.75 2.43
CA ALA A 76 -24.39 10.10 1.18
C ALA A 76 -23.22 9.15 0.86
N ILE A 77 -22.43 8.79 1.88
CA ILE A 77 -21.33 7.82 1.74
C ILE A 77 -21.90 6.43 1.40
N LYS A 78 -22.95 6.01 2.11
CA LYS A 78 -23.60 4.72 1.88
C LYS A 78 -24.25 4.64 0.49
N GLY A 79 -24.89 5.72 0.03
CA GLY A 79 -25.50 5.78 -1.29
C GLY A 79 -24.49 5.75 -2.43
N ARG A 80 -23.32 6.39 -2.25
CA ARG A 80 -22.30 6.48 -3.30
C ARG A 80 -21.35 5.28 -3.37
N PHE A 81 -20.93 4.78 -2.20
CA PHE A 81 -19.85 3.79 -2.07
C PHE A 81 -20.35 2.45 -1.49
N HIS A 82 -21.63 2.34 -1.15
CA HIS A 82 -22.22 1.14 -0.53
C HIS A 82 -21.51 0.66 0.74
N MET A 83 -20.85 1.58 1.46
CA MET A 83 -20.08 1.28 2.66
C MET A 83 -20.53 2.14 3.85
N SER A 84 -20.18 1.70 5.06
CA SER A 84 -20.41 2.50 6.27
C SER A 84 -19.41 3.67 6.38
N LYS A 85 -19.75 4.71 7.14
CA LYS A 85 -18.83 5.84 7.41
C LYS A 85 -17.53 5.38 8.08
N ASN A 86 -17.56 4.32 8.88
CA ASN A 86 -16.36 3.74 9.50
C ASN A 86 -15.47 3.02 8.47
N ALA A 87 -16.06 2.25 7.56
CA ALA A 87 -15.33 1.61 6.46
C ALA A 87 -14.70 2.66 5.53
N PHE A 88 -15.45 3.72 5.20
CA PHE A 88 -14.95 4.85 4.41
C PHE A 88 -13.73 5.51 5.05
N LYS A 89 -13.77 5.84 6.35
CA LYS A 89 -12.61 6.41 7.07
C LYS A 89 -11.39 5.48 7.08
N ARG A 90 -11.61 4.18 7.24
CA ARG A 90 -10.52 3.19 7.18
C ARG A 90 -9.89 3.12 5.79
N ALA A 91 -10.71 3.16 4.75
CA ALA A 91 -10.27 3.10 3.36
C ALA A 91 -9.51 4.36 2.95
N THR A 92 -10.06 5.56 3.22
CA THR A 92 -9.38 6.83 2.95
C THR A 92 -8.11 7.00 3.78
N GLY A 93 -8.11 6.55 5.04
CA GLY A 93 -6.92 6.53 5.89
C GLY A 93 -5.80 5.62 5.35
N ASN A 94 -6.14 4.49 4.73
CA ASN A 94 -5.17 3.62 4.06
C ASN A 94 -4.59 4.30 2.81
N LEU A 95 -5.45 4.90 1.98
CA LEU A 95 -5.03 5.65 0.80
C LEU A 95 -4.14 6.85 1.13
N LEU A 96 -4.43 7.57 2.22
CA LEU A 96 -3.59 8.65 2.77
C LEU A 96 -2.20 8.14 3.17
N LYS A 97 -2.13 7.03 3.93
CA LYS A 97 -0.83 6.42 4.32
C LYS A 97 0.00 6.01 3.10
N LYS A 98 -0.68 5.57 2.04
CA LYS A 98 -0.06 5.23 0.76
C LYS A 98 0.28 6.42 -0.13
N HIS A 99 -0.05 7.65 0.29
CA HIS A 99 0.18 8.88 -0.47
C HIS A 99 -0.48 8.83 -1.87
N LEU A 100 -1.68 8.26 -1.95
CA LEU A 100 -2.47 8.15 -3.20
C LEU A 100 -3.54 9.23 -3.31
N ILE A 101 -3.97 9.79 -2.18
CA ILE A 101 -4.99 10.84 -2.12
C ILE A 101 -4.60 11.90 -1.10
N THR A 102 -5.18 13.09 -1.23
CA THR A 102 -5.25 14.11 -0.18
C THR A 102 -6.70 14.35 0.22
N ILE A 103 -6.91 14.74 1.47
CA ILE A 103 -8.24 15.12 1.96
C ILE A 103 -8.14 16.57 2.40
N GLU A 104 -8.87 17.43 1.71
CA GLU A 104 -8.96 18.86 1.97
C GLU A 104 -10.37 19.23 2.44
N ASN A 105 -10.61 20.52 2.70
CA ASN A 105 -11.91 20.99 3.17
C ASN A 105 -13.01 20.82 2.13
N ASP A 106 -12.66 20.89 0.85
CA ASP A 106 -13.56 20.79 -0.30
C ASP A 106 -13.84 19.33 -0.72
N GLY A 107 -12.94 18.39 -0.42
CA GLY A 107 -13.14 16.98 -0.74
C GLY A 107 -11.89 16.12 -0.68
N ILE A 108 -11.92 15.00 -1.41
CA ILE A 108 -10.78 14.11 -1.60
C ILE A 108 -10.24 14.31 -3.01
N HIS A 109 -8.93 14.54 -3.11
CA HIS A 109 -8.20 14.70 -4.37
C HIS A 109 -7.26 13.53 -4.60
N LEU A 110 -7.08 13.16 -5.86
CA LEU A 110 -6.08 12.18 -6.29
C LEU A 110 -4.73 12.89 -6.36
N LEU A 111 -3.68 12.23 -5.86
CA LEU A 111 -2.30 12.69 -6.02
C LEU A 111 -1.71 12.27 -7.37
#